data_AF-A0A6V7LXJ4-F1
#
_entry.id   AF-A0A6V7LXJ4-F1
#
_cell.length_a   1.000
_cell.length_b   1.000
_cell.length_c   1.000
_cell.angle_alpha   90.00
_cell.angle_beta   90.00
_cell.angle_gamma   90.00
#
_symmetry.space_group_name_H-M   'P 1'
#
loop_
_entity.id
_entity.type
_entity.pdbx_description
1 polymer ?
#
loop_
_entity_poly.entity_id
_entity_poly.type
_entity_poly.pdbx_seq_one_letter_code
_entity_poly.pdbx_strand_id
1 'polypeptide(L)'
;MDRYYLDVNLRRWAMIQFSSHLWKQREMKEHLAKTSVKLPILTNDTVPTQLREKLDKLMVPQCDKDELKFVVGSMGTRIRNWLLFYMYDQTNCETKEEFVSYIDHLCWNHVGCINLTETNKSLYTSGLLPISYGTWWMLCYDCNEEHIADFWRRITEDTKYSELLKQIVSIDFGVHAACYYWRLRMQNQLDKLKQGMRYFGDLTVDECMFSNSFNDNYFNTLFYFWKRLNEDQRERMLEKQRKWLERWVLFLQNDEDNWFQDCAQDTNTLMFVIQQYSSYGFQEFLVDMLQSGSMLAKMLVTWPCQDNFMQALEDSWAYHDYIDYGPIMEKLLNLMRTEKAYIGNDSRARKMFCDLWDKEISGFRKAMDLNCFSRIWINRDMALLKSIVVHQTTWRERETLLNYIINFYSFPNCDWRFLKEFINEISSEVDVKEWFKTEFATRGRLTEDL
;
A
#
# COMPACT_ATOMS: atom_id res chain seq x y z
N MET A 1 -7.57 16.20 -19.11
CA MET A 1 -6.98 15.32 -18.08
C MET A 1 -6.69 13.93 -18.63
N ASP A 2 -7.57 13.34 -19.46
CA ASP A 2 -7.48 11.95 -19.93
C ASP A 2 -6.17 11.52 -20.62
N ARG A 3 -5.50 12.39 -21.39
CA ARG A 3 -4.21 12.03 -22.03
C ARG A 3 -3.05 11.87 -21.04
N TYR A 4 -3.01 12.68 -19.99
CA TYR A 4 -1.94 12.64 -19.00
C TYR A 4 -2.04 11.39 -18.11
N TYR A 5 -3.25 11.04 -17.68
CA TYR A 5 -3.50 9.79 -16.93
C TYR A 5 -3.21 8.55 -17.80
N LEU A 6 -3.51 8.59 -19.10
CA LEU A 6 -3.19 7.49 -20.02
C LEU A 6 -1.67 7.28 -20.14
N ASP A 7 -0.90 8.36 -20.31
CA ASP A 7 0.57 8.28 -20.47
C ASP A 7 1.27 7.80 -19.19
N VAL A 8 0.81 8.24 -18.01
CA VAL A 8 1.32 7.76 -16.70
C VAL A 8 1.02 6.27 -16.51
N ASN A 9 -0.20 5.84 -16.85
CA ASN A 9 -0.59 4.43 -16.75
C ASN A 9 0.20 3.53 -17.71
N LEU A 10 0.45 3.99 -18.95
CA LEU A 10 1.27 3.27 -19.92
C LEU A 10 2.73 3.14 -19.48
N ARG A 11 3.31 4.23 -18.97
CA ARG A 11 4.66 4.24 -18.40
C ARG A 11 4.79 3.26 -17.23
N ARG A 12 3.85 3.30 -16.27
CA ARG A 12 3.85 2.40 -15.12
C ARG A 12 3.69 0.95 -15.55
N TRP A 13 2.79 0.68 -16.51
CA TRP A 13 2.62 -0.66 -17.06
C TRP A 13 3.91 -1.16 -17.73
N ALA A 14 4.59 -0.31 -18.51
CA ALA A 14 5.89 -0.65 -19.10
C ALA A 14 6.95 -0.95 -18.03
N MET A 15 7.01 -0.18 -16.94
CA MET A 15 7.92 -0.43 -15.82
C MET A 15 7.61 -1.75 -15.10
N ILE A 16 6.33 -2.09 -14.91
CA ILE A 16 5.89 -3.37 -14.34
C ILE A 16 6.32 -4.53 -15.25
N GLN A 17 6.10 -4.42 -16.56
CA GLN A 17 6.50 -5.46 -17.52
C GLN A 17 8.02 -5.63 -17.56
N PHE A 18 8.77 -4.52 -17.59
CA PHE A 18 10.23 -4.56 -17.55
C PHE A 18 10.75 -5.20 -16.26
N SER A 19 10.21 -4.78 -15.11
CA SER A 19 10.55 -5.36 -13.81
C SER A 19 10.20 -6.85 -13.73
N SER A 20 9.02 -7.25 -14.22
CA SER A 20 8.62 -8.66 -14.30
C SER A 20 9.63 -9.48 -15.10
N HIS A 21 10.07 -8.95 -16.26
CA HIS A 21 11.10 -9.60 -17.07
C HIS A 21 12.44 -9.70 -16.34
N LEU A 22 12.87 -8.65 -15.63
CA LEU A 22 14.10 -8.69 -14.83
C LEU A 22 14.05 -9.78 -13.76
N TRP A 23 12.95 -9.88 -13.02
CA TRP A 23 12.81 -10.87 -11.95
C TRP A 23 12.74 -12.33 -12.45
N LYS A 24 12.45 -12.54 -13.74
CA LYS A 24 12.54 -13.86 -14.39
C LYS A 24 13.98 -14.25 -14.80
N GLN A 25 14.93 -13.31 -14.77
CA GLN A 25 16.32 -13.62 -15.08
C GLN A 25 16.95 -14.54 -14.02
N ARG A 26 17.73 -15.51 -14.46
CA ARG A 26 18.36 -16.52 -13.60
C ARG A 26 19.10 -15.91 -12.41
N GLU A 27 19.91 -14.88 -12.65
CA GLU A 27 20.69 -14.18 -11.63
C GLU A 27 19.81 -13.63 -10.50
N MET A 28 18.65 -13.07 -10.85
CA MET A 28 17.70 -12.46 -9.92
C MET A 28 16.97 -13.52 -9.10
N LYS A 29 16.54 -14.61 -9.75
CA LYS A 29 15.92 -15.76 -9.07
C LYS A 29 16.89 -16.42 -8.08
N GLU A 30 18.15 -16.59 -8.47
CA GLU A 30 19.17 -17.14 -7.59
C GLU A 30 19.49 -16.21 -6.40
N HIS A 31 19.44 -14.89 -6.61
CA HIS A 31 19.58 -13.91 -5.53
C HIS A 31 18.43 -14.01 -4.52
N LEU A 32 17.17 -14.01 -4.99
CA LEU A 32 16.00 -14.16 -4.12
C LEU A 32 16.02 -15.47 -3.35
N ALA A 33 16.38 -16.57 -3.99
CA ALA A 33 16.47 -17.87 -3.31
C ALA A 33 17.56 -17.87 -2.22
N LYS A 34 18.68 -17.18 -2.43
CA LYS A 34 19.73 -17.04 -1.40
C LYS A 34 19.30 -16.19 -0.21
N THR A 35 18.57 -15.10 -0.45
CA THR A 35 18.14 -14.16 0.61
C THR A 35 16.91 -14.65 1.37
N SER A 36 16.01 -15.40 0.72
CA SER A 36 14.78 -15.93 1.33
C SER A 36 15.03 -17.12 2.25
N VAL A 37 16.09 -17.91 2.01
CA VAL A 37 16.43 -19.10 2.81
C VAL A 37 17.16 -18.75 4.12
N LYS A 38 17.69 -17.54 4.29
CA LYS A 38 18.71 -17.27 5.33
C LYS A 38 18.35 -16.45 6.55
N LEU A 39 17.19 -15.77 6.70
CA LEU A 39 16.71 -15.20 7.99
C LEU A 39 15.36 -14.47 7.81
N PRO A 40 14.48 -14.44 8.83
CA PRO A 40 13.25 -13.64 8.86
C PRO A 40 13.48 -12.14 9.09
N ILE A 41 14.75 -11.68 9.14
CA ILE A 41 15.04 -10.26 9.37
C ILE A 41 14.69 -9.47 8.09
N LEU A 42 13.72 -8.57 8.25
CA LEU A 42 13.35 -7.50 7.32
C LEU A 42 14.52 -6.53 7.14
N THR A 43 15.59 -6.93 6.48
CA THR A 43 16.50 -5.92 5.93
C THR A 43 15.79 -5.31 4.72
N ASN A 44 15.44 -4.02 4.86
CA ASN A 44 14.83 -3.14 3.85
C ASN A 44 15.79 -2.83 2.67
N ASP A 45 16.62 -3.80 2.30
CA ASP A 45 17.75 -3.67 1.40
C ASP A 45 17.72 -4.87 0.44
N THR A 46 17.94 -4.76 -0.87
CA THR A 46 18.08 -3.62 -1.78
C THR A 46 17.90 -4.24 -3.16
N VAL A 47 17.48 -3.47 -4.17
CA VAL A 47 17.73 -3.88 -5.56
C VAL A 47 19.19 -4.35 -5.67
N PRO A 48 19.48 -5.59 -6.08
CA PRO A 48 20.85 -6.11 -6.12
C PRO A 48 21.78 -5.15 -6.84
N THR A 49 23.01 -4.94 -6.36
CA THR A 49 23.96 -3.98 -6.95
C THR A 49 24.11 -4.16 -8.46
N GLN A 50 24.15 -5.42 -8.91
CA GLN A 50 24.19 -5.80 -10.34
C GLN A 50 22.98 -5.27 -11.13
N LEU A 51 21.81 -5.27 -10.51
CA LEU A 51 20.59 -4.73 -11.11
C LEU A 51 20.60 -3.20 -11.10
N ARG A 52 21.10 -2.57 -10.04
CA ARG A 52 21.28 -1.11 -9.99
C ARG A 52 22.18 -0.65 -11.14
N GLU A 53 23.30 -1.33 -11.35
CA GLU A 53 24.20 -1.06 -12.48
C GLU A 53 23.54 -1.27 -13.85
N LYS A 54 22.69 -2.30 -14.01
CA LYS A 54 21.92 -2.51 -15.24
C LYS A 54 20.91 -1.38 -15.48
N LEU A 55 20.23 -0.92 -14.43
CA LEU A 55 19.26 0.18 -14.49
C LEU A 55 19.93 1.53 -14.74
N ASP A 56 21.11 1.77 -14.17
CA ASP A 56 21.86 3.01 -14.37
C ASP A 56 22.35 3.18 -15.81
N LYS A 57 22.58 2.08 -16.53
CA LYS A 57 22.98 2.07 -17.95
C LYS A 57 21.82 2.34 -18.92
N LEU A 58 20.57 2.39 -18.47
CA LEU A 58 19.43 2.68 -19.35
C LEU A 58 19.53 4.11 -19.91
N MET A 59 19.18 4.29 -21.18
CA MET A 59 19.17 5.60 -21.84
C MET A 59 17.79 6.27 -21.66
N VAL A 60 17.39 6.49 -20.40
CA VAL A 60 16.12 7.15 -20.02
C VAL A 60 16.39 8.29 -19.03
N PRO A 61 15.48 9.27 -18.87
CA PRO A 61 15.61 10.33 -17.87
C PRO A 61 15.87 9.78 -16.47
N GLN A 62 16.61 10.53 -15.64
CA GLN A 62 16.99 10.08 -14.30
C GLN A 62 15.77 9.78 -13.41
N CYS A 63 14.72 10.59 -13.49
CA CYS A 63 13.46 10.36 -12.79
C CYS A 63 12.80 9.02 -13.16
N ASP A 64 12.91 8.60 -14.42
CA ASP A 64 12.39 7.32 -14.91
C ASP A 64 13.23 6.15 -14.40
N LYS A 65 14.56 6.31 -14.32
CA LYS A 65 15.44 5.30 -13.72
C LYS A 65 15.12 5.09 -12.24
N ASP A 66 14.90 6.17 -11.53
CA ASP A 66 14.66 6.12 -10.09
C ASP A 66 13.30 5.50 -9.77
N GLU A 67 12.25 5.86 -10.53
CA GLU A 67 10.96 5.19 -10.46
C GLU A 67 11.07 3.70 -10.82
N LEU A 68 11.81 3.35 -11.86
CA LEU A 68 12.01 1.96 -12.24
C LEU A 68 12.75 1.16 -11.17
N LYS A 69 13.81 1.70 -10.57
CA LYS A 69 14.52 1.07 -9.43
C LYS A 69 13.55 0.80 -8.28
N PHE A 70 12.67 1.75 -7.98
CA PHE A 70 11.66 1.60 -6.95
C PHE A 70 10.66 0.48 -7.27
N VAL A 71 10.10 0.47 -8.49
CA VAL A 71 9.16 -0.56 -8.95
C VAL A 71 9.81 -1.94 -8.86
N VAL A 72 11.05 -2.05 -9.32
CA VAL A 72 11.80 -3.31 -9.28
C VAL A 72 12.06 -3.77 -7.85
N GLY A 73 12.48 -2.86 -6.96
CA GLY A 73 12.66 -3.17 -5.53
C GLY A 73 11.36 -3.61 -4.86
N SER A 74 10.26 -2.88 -5.10
CA SER A 74 8.94 -3.17 -4.53
C SER A 74 8.39 -4.51 -4.99
N MET A 75 8.53 -4.83 -6.28
CA MET A 75 8.16 -6.14 -6.81
C MET A 75 9.02 -7.25 -6.19
N GLY A 76 10.32 -7.03 -6.02
CA GLY A 76 11.22 -7.97 -5.34
C GLY A 76 10.79 -8.30 -3.91
N THR A 77 10.47 -7.27 -3.12
CA THR A 77 9.95 -7.43 -1.76
C THR A 77 8.64 -8.22 -1.75
N ARG A 78 7.73 -7.95 -2.70
CA ARG A 78 6.47 -8.70 -2.83
C ARG A 78 6.70 -10.17 -3.19
N ILE A 79 7.62 -10.46 -4.11
CA ILE A 79 7.99 -11.84 -4.45
C ILE A 79 8.52 -12.56 -3.20
N ARG A 80 9.44 -11.93 -2.46
CA ARG A 80 9.99 -12.48 -1.22
C ARG A 80 8.89 -12.75 -0.18
N ASN A 81 8.02 -11.76 0.09
CA ASN A 81 6.95 -11.91 1.07
C ASN A 81 5.97 -13.01 0.66
N TRP A 82 5.61 -13.07 -0.63
CA TRP A 82 4.77 -14.13 -1.16
C TRP A 82 5.44 -15.49 -0.98
N LEU A 83 6.73 -15.63 -1.32
CA LEU A 83 7.48 -16.89 -1.14
C LEU A 83 7.52 -17.31 0.33
N LEU A 84 7.78 -16.38 1.27
CA LEU A 84 7.78 -16.68 2.70
C LEU A 84 6.41 -17.21 3.14
N PHE A 85 5.33 -16.51 2.79
CA PHE A 85 3.97 -16.97 3.09
C PHE A 85 3.69 -18.36 2.48
N TYR A 86 4.07 -18.55 1.22
CA TYR A 86 3.86 -19.79 0.48
C TYR A 86 4.60 -20.99 1.09
N MET A 87 5.81 -20.75 1.61
CA MET A 87 6.66 -21.75 2.22
C MET A 87 6.24 -22.12 3.63
N TYR A 88 5.97 -21.12 4.47
CA TYR A 88 5.73 -21.32 5.90
C TYR A 88 4.36 -21.93 6.18
N ASP A 89 3.33 -21.58 5.39
CA ASP A 89 1.95 -21.98 5.70
C ASP A 89 1.38 -23.11 4.83
N GLN A 90 1.90 -23.35 3.62
CA GLN A 90 1.10 -24.05 2.59
C GLN A 90 1.73 -25.32 2.00
N THR A 91 3.06 -25.36 1.79
CA THR A 91 3.65 -26.38 0.90
C THR A 91 4.87 -27.13 1.42
N ASN A 92 5.45 -26.76 2.58
CA ASN A 92 6.70 -27.37 3.08
C ASN A 92 7.78 -27.44 1.99
N CYS A 93 8.01 -26.36 1.23
CA CYS A 93 9.06 -26.35 0.21
C CYS A 93 10.45 -26.50 0.85
N GLU A 94 11.19 -27.54 0.50
CA GLU A 94 12.46 -27.90 1.14
C GLU A 94 13.69 -27.49 0.31
N THR A 95 13.53 -27.20 -1.00
CA THR A 95 14.67 -27.07 -1.91
C THR A 95 14.72 -25.73 -2.67
N LYS A 96 15.93 -25.25 -2.95
CA LYS A 96 16.20 -23.98 -3.67
C LYS A 96 15.70 -24.00 -5.13
N GLU A 97 15.69 -25.18 -5.75
CA GLU A 97 15.28 -25.41 -7.13
C GLU A 97 13.76 -25.24 -7.33
N GLU A 98 12.96 -25.60 -6.33
CA GLU A 98 11.51 -25.37 -6.32
C GLU A 98 11.17 -23.87 -6.32
N PHE A 99 11.91 -23.05 -5.56
CA PHE A 99 11.72 -21.58 -5.53
C PHE A 99 11.87 -20.93 -6.90
N VAL A 100 12.93 -21.31 -7.62
CA VAL A 100 13.24 -20.72 -8.92
C VAL A 100 12.13 -21.04 -9.91
N SER A 101 11.56 -22.23 -9.81
CA SER A 101 10.45 -22.68 -10.64
C SER A 101 9.18 -21.88 -10.34
N TYR A 102 8.86 -21.61 -9.06
CA TYR A 102 7.67 -20.83 -8.70
C TYR A 102 7.71 -19.39 -9.24
N ILE A 103 8.88 -18.75 -9.26
CA ILE A 103 9.02 -17.37 -9.77
C ILE A 103 8.65 -17.29 -11.26
N ASP A 104 8.88 -18.34 -12.05
CA ASP A 104 8.56 -18.34 -13.48
C ASP A 104 7.04 -18.31 -13.76
N HIS A 105 6.25 -18.75 -12.80
CA HIS A 105 4.78 -18.79 -12.84
C HIS A 105 4.12 -17.55 -12.24
N LEU A 106 4.89 -16.59 -11.70
CA LEU A 106 4.32 -15.36 -11.15
C LEU A 106 3.67 -14.51 -12.25
N CYS A 107 2.36 -14.31 -12.08
CA CYS A 107 1.55 -13.43 -12.90
C CYS A 107 1.38 -12.09 -12.19
N TRP A 108 1.46 -11.00 -12.93
CA TRP A 108 1.29 -9.64 -12.41
C TRP A 108 0.03 -9.03 -13.00
N ASN A 109 -0.73 -8.32 -12.18
CA ASN A 109 -1.86 -7.52 -12.68
C ASN A 109 -1.35 -6.16 -13.23
N HIS A 110 -2.25 -5.42 -13.89
CA HIS A 110 -1.91 -4.14 -14.53
C HIS A 110 -1.49 -3.05 -13.53
N VAL A 111 -1.87 -3.16 -12.26
CA VAL A 111 -1.45 -2.21 -11.21
C VAL A 111 -0.08 -2.55 -10.61
N GLY A 112 0.41 -3.79 -10.77
CA GLY A 112 1.72 -4.22 -10.26
C GLY A 112 1.67 -5.11 -9.02
N CYS A 113 0.51 -5.63 -8.63
CA CYS A 113 0.41 -6.71 -7.63
C CYS A 113 0.59 -8.09 -8.28
N ILE A 114 1.02 -9.08 -7.50
CA ILE A 114 0.95 -10.49 -7.91
C ILE A 114 -0.53 -10.86 -8.05
N ASN A 115 -0.90 -11.33 -9.23
CA ASN A 115 -2.22 -11.91 -9.49
C ASN A 115 -2.21 -13.35 -8.96
N LEU A 116 -2.66 -13.53 -7.72
CA LEU A 116 -2.65 -14.83 -7.05
C LEU A 116 -3.47 -15.87 -7.80
N THR A 117 -4.66 -15.50 -8.31
CA THR A 117 -5.50 -16.42 -9.09
C THR A 117 -4.77 -16.97 -10.31
N GLU A 118 -4.19 -16.11 -11.15
CA GLU A 118 -3.48 -16.55 -12.35
C GLU A 118 -2.15 -17.23 -12.04
N THR A 119 -1.47 -16.81 -10.98
CA THR A 119 -0.24 -17.45 -10.49
C THR A 119 -0.53 -18.87 -10.04
N ASN A 120 -1.54 -19.06 -9.20
CA ASN A 120 -1.90 -20.36 -8.63
C ASN A 120 -2.48 -21.29 -9.69
N LYS A 121 -3.22 -20.77 -10.69
CA LYS A 121 -3.56 -21.52 -11.91
C LYS A 121 -2.29 -22.03 -12.59
N SER A 122 -1.35 -21.14 -12.89
CA SER A 122 -0.13 -21.50 -13.60
C SER A 122 0.70 -22.56 -12.86
N LEU A 123 0.86 -22.40 -11.54
CA LEU A 123 1.54 -23.38 -10.67
C LEU A 123 0.82 -24.73 -10.68
N TYR A 124 -0.51 -24.72 -10.55
CA TYR A 124 -1.33 -25.94 -10.54
C TYR A 124 -1.23 -26.70 -11.86
N THR A 125 -1.46 -26.02 -12.99
CA THR A 125 -1.41 -26.63 -14.33
C THR A 125 -0.03 -27.20 -14.65
N SER A 126 1.02 -26.60 -14.09
CA SER A 126 2.40 -27.04 -14.30
C SER A 126 2.81 -28.19 -13.38
N GLY A 127 1.91 -28.70 -12.54
CA GLY A 127 2.17 -29.82 -11.63
C GLY A 127 3.13 -29.47 -10.49
N LEU A 128 3.34 -28.17 -10.23
CA LEU A 128 4.21 -27.69 -9.16
C LEU A 128 3.50 -27.67 -7.80
N LEU A 129 2.17 -27.76 -7.78
CA LEU A 129 1.38 -27.85 -6.55
C LEU A 129 1.13 -29.31 -6.17
N PRO A 130 1.50 -29.74 -4.95
CA PRO A 130 1.23 -31.10 -4.51
C PRO A 130 -0.27 -31.31 -4.27
N ILE A 131 -0.69 -32.58 -4.25
CA ILE A 131 -2.03 -32.93 -3.78
C ILE A 131 -2.03 -32.86 -2.25
N SER A 132 -2.48 -31.73 -1.69
CA SER A 132 -2.47 -31.46 -0.24
C SER A 132 -3.61 -30.52 0.18
N TYR A 133 -3.86 -30.41 1.50
CA TYR A 133 -4.80 -29.42 2.04
C TYR A 133 -4.41 -27.98 1.69
N GLY A 134 -3.12 -27.63 1.68
CA GLY A 134 -2.65 -26.30 1.31
C GLY A 134 -3.06 -25.94 -0.12
N THR A 135 -2.86 -26.85 -1.08
CA THR A 135 -3.32 -26.64 -2.45
C THR A 135 -4.85 -26.49 -2.53
N TRP A 136 -5.61 -27.30 -1.79
CA TRP A 136 -7.07 -27.16 -1.71
C TRP A 136 -7.48 -25.78 -1.18
N TRP A 137 -6.86 -25.36 -0.08
CA TRP A 137 -7.10 -24.08 0.57
C TRP A 137 -6.85 -22.92 -0.40
N MET A 138 -5.69 -22.91 -1.06
CA MET A 138 -5.34 -21.84 -2.01
C MET A 138 -6.35 -21.74 -3.15
N LEU A 139 -6.68 -22.88 -3.78
CA LEU A 139 -7.63 -22.90 -4.89
C LEU A 139 -9.01 -22.39 -4.46
N CYS A 140 -9.45 -22.74 -3.25
CA CYS A 140 -10.71 -22.30 -2.68
C CYS A 140 -10.76 -20.78 -2.43
N TYR A 141 -9.71 -20.21 -1.86
CA TYR A 141 -9.60 -18.77 -1.57
C TYR A 141 -9.35 -17.91 -2.82
N ASP A 142 -8.86 -18.51 -3.90
CA ASP A 142 -8.83 -17.86 -5.21
C ASP A 142 -10.10 -18.05 -6.03
N CYS A 143 -11.07 -18.81 -5.51
CA CYS A 143 -12.33 -19.16 -6.18
C CYS A 143 -12.12 -19.74 -7.59
N ASN A 144 -11.09 -20.58 -7.75
CA ASN A 144 -10.66 -21.12 -9.03
C ASN A 144 -11.47 -22.37 -9.43
N GLU A 145 -12.72 -22.18 -9.84
CA GLU A 145 -13.73 -23.25 -9.94
C GLU A 145 -13.28 -24.49 -10.73
N GLU A 146 -12.63 -24.27 -11.88
CA GLU A 146 -12.20 -25.33 -12.78
C GLU A 146 -11.13 -26.23 -12.14
N HIS A 147 -10.16 -25.61 -11.45
CA HIS A 147 -9.07 -26.30 -10.78
C HIS A 147 -9.50 -26.91 -9.45
N ILE A 148 -10.47 -26.29 -8.75
CA ILE A 148 -11.14 -26.90 -7.59
C ILE A 148 -11.82 -28.20 -7.99
N ALA A 149 -12.57 -28.19 -9.10
CA ALA A 149 -13.29 -29.37 -9.58
C ALA A 149 -12.32 -30.48 -10.04
N ASP A 150 -11.23 -30.12 -10.74
CA ASP A 150 -10.19 -31.06 -11.12
C ASP A 150 -9.47 -31.65 -9.90
N PHE A 151 -9.03 -30.81 -8.95
CA PHE A 151 -8.41 -31.26 -7.71
C PHE A 151 -9.32 -32.21 -6.92
N TRP A 152 -10.60 -31.87 -6.78
CA TRP A 152 -11.59 -32.69 -6.06
C TRP A 152 -11.77 -34.09 -6.66
N ARG A 153 -11.56 -34.24 -7.97
CA ARG A 153 -11.61 -35.54 -8.66
C ARG A 153 -10.33 -36.35 -8.47
N ARG A 154 -9.18 -35.69 -8.31
CA ARG A 154 -7.86 -36.34 -8.19
C ARG A 154 -7.56 -36.86 -6.79
N ILE A 155 -8.20 -36.28 -5.76
CA ILE A 155 -8.04 -36.74 -4.38
C ILE A 155 -8.87 -38.00 -4.09
N THR A 156 -8.28 -38.94 -3.35
CA THR A 156 -8.99 -40.15 -2.91
C THR A 156 -10.05 -39.82 -1.86
N GLU A 157 -11.06 -40.67 -1.71
CA GLU A 157 -12.06 -40.50 -0.64
C GLU A 157 -11.38 -40.50 0.74
N ASP A 158 -10.43 -41.39 0.99
CA ASP A 158 -9.70 -41.42 2.26
C ASP A 158 -8.96 -40.10 2.56
N THR A 159 -8.36 -39.47 1.55
CA THR A 159 -7.74 -38.13 1.67
C THR A 159 -8.78 -37.05 1.94
N LYS A 160 -9.95 -37.09 1.26
CA LYS A 160 -11.07 -36.17 1.52
C LYS A 160 -11.53 -36.25 2.97
N TYR A 161 -11.61 -37.45 3.54
CA TYR A 161 -12.11 -37.70 4.90
C TYR A 161 -11.06 -37.48 6.00
N SER A 162 -9.79 -37.80 5.76
CA SER A 162 -8.74 -37.79 6.79
C SER A 162 -7.94 -36.47 6.88
N GLU A 163 -7.67 -35.80 5.76
CA GLU A 163 -6.86 -34.58 5.73
C GLU A 163 -7.72 -33.32 5.62
N LEU A 164 -8.63 -33.28 4.64
CA LEU A 164 -9.47 -32.09 4.40
C LEU A 164 -10.55 -31.92 5.47
N LEU A 165 -11.11 -33.03 5.95
CA LEU A 165 -12.28 -33.05 6.84
C LEU A 165 -11.94 -32.83 8.32
N LYS A 166 -10.82 -33.37 8.81
CA LYS A 166 -10.41 -33.20 10.21
C LYS A 166 -10.07 -31.75 10.54
N GLN A 167 -9.40 -31.04 9.63
CA GLN A 167 -9.00 -29.65 9.84
C GLN A 167 -10.19 -28.68 9.78
N ILE A 168 -11.19 -28.96 8.93
CA ILE A 168 -12.39 -28.12 8.79
C ILE A 168 -13.37 -28.29 9.96
N VAL A 169 -13.44 -29.48 10.59
CA VAL A 169 -14.36 -29.75 11.71
C VAL A 169 -13.82 -29.22 13.06
N SER A 170 -12.51 -29.03 13.20
CA SER A 170 -11.89 -28.54 14.44
C SER A 170 -11.76 -27.02 14.54
N ILE A 171 -11.98 -26.26 13.47
CA ILE A 171 -11.64 -24.84 13.39
C ILE A 171 -12.92 -24.01 13.21
N ASP A 172 -12.98 -22.90 13.94
CA ASP A 172 -14.06 -21.91 13.83
C ASP A 172 -14.37 -21.59 12.37
N PHE A 173 -15.66 -21.62 12.03
CA PHE A 173 -16.18 -21.45 10.66
C PHE A 173 -15.63 -20.22 9.93
N GLY A 174 -15.19 -19.19 10.66
CA GLY A 174 -14.53 -18.00 10.11
C GLY A 174 -13.32 -18.35 9.26
N VAL A 175 -12.30 -18.99 9.84
CA VAL A 175 -10.95 -19.10 9.24
C VAL A 175 -10.90 -19.95 7.96
N HIS A 176 -11.91 -20.79 7.68
CA HIS A 176 -11.94 -21.72 6.55
C HIS A 176 -13.26 -21.70 5.74
N ALA A 177 -14.02 -20.61 5.80
CA ALA A 177 -15.33 -20.51 5.17
C ALA A 177 -15.32 -20.85 3.67
N ALA A 178 -14.28 -20.43 2.92
CA ALA A 178 -14.16 -20.68 1.48
C ALA A 178 -14.00 -22.18 1.17
N CYS A 179 -13.12 -22.86 1.90
CA CYS A 179 -12.91 -24.31 1.79
C CYS A 179 -14.20 -25.09 2.06
N TYR A 180 -14.94 -24.69 3.09
CA TYR A 180 -16.20 -25.34 3.44
C TYR A 180 -17.29 -25.11 2.40
N TYR A 181 -17.42 -23.88 1.89
CA TYR A 181 -18.32 -23.55 0.79
C TYR A 181 -18.06 -24.45 -0.44
N TRP A 182 -16.80 -24.51 -0.89
CA TRP A 182 -16.43 -25.27 -2.09
C TRP A 182 -16.63 -26.76 -1.91
N ARG A 183 -16.31 -27.30 -0.73
CA ARG A 183 -16.59 -28.70 -0.41
C ARG A 183 -18.08 -29.01 -0.54
N LEU A 184 -18.95 -28.23 0.11
CA LEU A 184 -20.39 -28.46 0.05
C LEU A 184 -20.92 -28.27 -1.38
N ARG A 185 -20.36 -27.33 -2.14
CA ARG A 185 -20.66 -27.16 -3.56
C ARG A 185 -20.29 -28.41 -4.37
N MET A 186 -19.09 -28.97 -4.18
CA MET A 186 -18.65 -30.20 -4.86
C MET A 186 -19.49 -31.43 -4.44
N GLN A 187 -20.05 -31.42 -3.23
CA GLN A 187 -20.93 -32.48 -2.73
C GLN A 187 -22.41 -32.27 -3.10
N ASN A 188 -22.77 -31.20 -3.80
CA ASN A 188 -24.16 -30.79 -4.05
C ASN A 188 -24.99 -30.66 -2.76
N GLN A 189 -24.38 -30.10 -1.71
CA GLN A 189 -24.94 -29.98 -0.36
C GLN A 189 -24.92 -28.54 0.17
N LEU A 190 -25.00 -27.54 -0.72
CA LEU A 190 -24.99 -26.12 -0.32
C LEU A 190 -26.12 -25.76 0.65
N ASP A 191 -27.24 -26.48 0.65
CA ASP A 191 -28.32 -26.26 1.62
C ASP A 191 -27.88 -26.50 3.07
N LYS A 192 -26.86 -27.34 3.30
CA LYS A 192 -26.27 -27.56 4.63
C LYS A 192 -25.44 -26.37 5.10
N LEU A 193 -24.97 -25.52 4.19
CA LEU A 193 -24.21 -24.32 4.54
C LEU A 193 -25.07 -23.35 5.35
N LYS A 194 -26.36 -23.23 5.02
CA LYS A 194 -27.33 -22.43 5.78
C LYS A 194 -27.49 -22.89 7.24
N GLN A 195 -27.34 -24.20 7.50
CA GLN A 195 -27.40 -24.75 8.86
C GLN A 195 -26.16 -24.38 9.68
N GLY A 196 -24.97 -24.36 9.05
CA GLY A 196 -23.73 -23.89 9.68
C GLY A 196 -23.65 -22.36 9.82
N MET A 197 -24.35 -21.61 8.95
CA MET A 197 -24.39 -20.15 8.94
C MET A 197 -25.48 -19.55 9.85
N ARG A 198 -26.09 -20.32 10.75
CA ARG A 198 -27.21 -19.85 11.61
C ARG A 198 -26.92 -18.56 12.39
N TYR A 199 -25.65 -18.25 12.65
CA TYR A 199 -25.23 -17.02 13.32
C TYR A 199 -25.31 -15.76 12.45
N PHE A 200 -25.48 -15.89 11.13
CA PHE A 200 -25.52 -14.77 10.20
C PHE A 200 -26.94 -14.24 9.89
N GLY A 201 -27.98 -14.83 10.48
CA GLY A 201 -29.37 -14.38 10.34
C GLY A 201 -29.94 -14.59 8.94
N ASP A 202 -30.68 -13.60 8.43
CA ASP A 202 -31.38 -13.64 7.13
C ASP A 202 -30.48 -13.41 5.90
N LEU A 203 -29.15 -13.43 6.08
CA LEU A 203 -28.22 -13.25 4.98
C LEU A 203 -28.20 -14.46 4.04
N THR A 204 -28.10 -14.18 2.74
CA THR A 204 -27.83 -15.20 1.74
C THR A 204 -26.42 -15.77 1.91
N VAL A 205 -26.18 -16.95 1.33
CA VAL A 205 -24.84 -17.58 1.33
C VAL A 205 -23.78 -16.63 0.77
N ASP A 206 -24.09 -15.94 -0.33
CA ASP A 206 -23.12 -15.04 -0.98
C ASP A 206 -22.83 -13.81 -0.10
N GLU A 207 -23.83 -13.26 0.62
CA GLU A 207 -23.64 -12.18 1.61
C GLU A 207 -22.78 -12.63 2.81
N CYS A 208 -23.00 -13.84 3.30
CA CYS A 208 -22.18 -14.44 4.36
C CYS A 208 -20.75 -14.66 3.90
N MET A 209 -20.55 -15.21 2.70
CA MET A 209 -19.22 -15.46 2.16
C MET A 209 -18.47 -14.17 1.87
N PHE A 210 -19.15 -13.15 1.34
CA PHE A 210 -18.60 -11.80 1.22
C PHE A 210 -18.14 -11.27 2.58
N SER A 211 -18.99 -11.35 3.60
CA SER A 211 -18.68 -10.83 4.94
C SER A 211 -17.51 -11.54 5.61
N ASN A 212 -17.45 -12.87 5.53
CA ASN A 212 -16.32 -13.63 6.07
C ASN A 212 -15.03 -13.31 5.31
N SER A 213 -15.09 -13.26 3.97
CA SER A 213 -13.92 -12.92 3.15
C SER A 213 -13.39 -11.51 3.42
N PHE A 214 -14.26 -10.57 3.79
CA PHE A 214 -13.85 -9.24 4.21
C PHE A 214 -13.11 -9.28 5.55
N ASN A 215 -13.69 -9.95 6.56
CA ASN A 215 -13.11 -10.05 7.89
C ASN A 215 -11.77 -10.79 7.90
N ASP A 216 -11.68 -11.87 7.12
CA ASP A 216 -10.45 -12.66 6.96
C ASP A 216 -9.51 -12.08 5.90
N ASN A 217 -9.96 -11.03 5.21
CA ASN A 217 -9.18 -10.25 4.27
C ASN A 217 -8.69 -11.01 3.01
N TYR A 218 -9.49 -11.94 2.51
CA TYR A 218 -9.21 -12.62 1.23
C TYR A 218 -9.84 -11.88 0.05
N PHE A 219 -9.05 -11.03 -0.61
CA PHE A 219 -9.52 -10.19 -1.72
C PHE A 219 -10.18 -10.98 -2.86
N ASN A 220 -9.60 -12.10 -3.29
CA ASN A 220 -10.14 -12.88 -4.41
C ASN A 220 -11.51 -13.48 -4.09
N THR A 221 -11.65 -14.11 -2.92
CA THR A 221 -12.95 -14.60 -2.41
C THR A 221 -13.95 -13.48 -2.27
N LEU A 222 -13.55 -12.35 -1.67
CA LEU A 222 -14.39 -11.17 -1.49
C LEU A 222 -14.94 -10.67 -2.84
N PHE A 223 -14.06 -10.48 -3.81
CA PHE A 223 -14.41 -10.00 -5.15
C PHE A 223 -15.28 -10.99 -5.93
N TYR A 224 -15.00 -12.29 -5.79
CA TYR A 224 -15.82 -13.36 -6.37
C TYR A 224 -17.27 -13.29 -5.88
N PHE A 225 -17.47 -13.18 -4.56
CA PHE A 225 -18.82 -13.10 -4.00
C PHE A 225 -19.48 -11.75 -4.24
N TRP A 226 -18.74 -10.64 -4.23
CA TRP A 226 -19.26 -9.31 -4.59
C TRP A 226 -19.95 -9.28 -5.95
N LYS A 227 -19.36 -9.93 -6.96
CA LYS A 227 -19.93 -10.04 -8.31
C LYS A 227 -21.28 -10.77 -8.35
N ARG A 228 -21.55 -11.64 -7.37
CA ARG A 228 -22.76 -12.45 -7.28
C ARG A 228 -23.85 -11.77 -6.48
N LEU A 229 -23.51 -10.76 -5.68
CA LEU A 229 -24.47 -9.92 -4.99
C LEU A 229 -25.20 -9.02 -6.01
N ASN A 230 -26.51 -8.88 -5.82
CA ASN A 230 -27.30 -7.83 -6.46
C ASN A 230 -27.10 -6.47 -5.77
N GLU A 231 -27.68 -5.42 -6.32
CA GLU A 231 -27.46 -4.05 -5.85
C GLU A 231 -27.88 -3.83 -4.39
N ASP A 232 -29.09 -4.26 -4.03
CA ASP A 232 -29.59 -4.14 -2.66
C ASP A 232 -28.73 -4.93 -1.66
N GLN A 233 -28.22 -6.09 -2.07
CA GLN A 233 -27.31 -6.90 -1.25
C GLN A 233 -25.97 -6.19 -1.06
N ARG A 234 -25.41 -5.60 -2.12
CA ARG A 234 -24.14 -4.86 -2.07
C ARG A 234 -24.22 -3.68 -1.10
N GLU A 235 -25.25 -2.85 -1.23
CA GLU A 235 -25.46 -1.69 -0.36
C GLU A 235 -25.59 -2.12 1.12
N ARG A 236 -26.43 -3.13 1.40
CA ARG A 236 -26.57 -3.67 2.77
C ARG A 236 -25.27 -4.24 3.31
N MET A 237 -24.48 -4.91 2.48
CA MET A 237 -23.20 -5.47 2.90
C MET A 237 -22.17 -4.37 3.19
N LEU A 238 -22.09 -3.33 2.36
CA LEU A 238 -21.23 -2.18 2.63
C LEU A 238 -21.59 -1.49 3.95
N GLU A 239 -22.88 -1.27 4.21
CA GLU A 239 -23.37 -0.69 5.46
C GLU A 239 -23.04 -1.58 6.68
N LYS A 240 -23.12 -2.90 6.52
CA LYS A 240 -22.73 -3.85 7.58
C LYS A 240 -21.22 -3.81 7.85
N GLN A 241 -20.39 -3.77 6.80
CA GLN A 241 -18.94 -3.66 6.96
C GLN A 241 -18.51 -2.30 7.51
N ARG A 242 -19.25 -1.24 7.19
CA ARG A 242 -19.02 0.10 7.73
C ARG A 242 -19.10 0.08 9.25
N LYS A 243 -20.20 -0.45 9.80
CA LYS A 243 -20.39 -0.60 11.25
C LYS A 243 -19.34 -1.47 11.92
N TRP A 244 -18.84 -2.49 11.21
CA TRP A 244 -17.74 -3.31 11.71
C TRP A 244 -16.46 -2.48 11.77
N LEU A 245 -16.11 -1.81 10.68
CA LEU A 245 -14.92 -0.96 10.59
C LEU A 245 -14.96 0.21 11.58
N GLU A 246 -16.10 0.87 11.80
CA GLU A 246 -16.23 1.96 12.80
C GLU A 246 -15.84 1.49 14.21
N ARG A 247 -16.32 0.30 14.62
CA ARG A 247 -15.95 -0.30 15.91
C ARG A 247 -14.46 -0.62 15.97
N TRP A 248 -13.88 -0.99 14.83
CA TRP A 248 -12.46 -1.29 14.70
C TRP A 248 -11.57 -0.04 14.70
N VAL A 249 -11.95 1.03 14.00
CA VAL A 249 -11.22 2.31 14.01
C VAL A 249 -11.14 2.87 15.43
N LEU A 250 -12.23 2.80 16.19
CA LEU A 250 -12.25 3.18 17.61
C LEU A 250 -11.32 2.31 18.48
N PHE A 251 -11.14 1.03 18.13
CA PHE A 251 -10.21 0.15 18.81
C PHE A 251 -8.74 0.47 18.45
N LEU A 252 -8.47 0.77 17.18
CA LEU A 252 -7.13 1.03 16.64
C LEU A 252 -6.52 2.36 17.06
N GLN A 253 -7.32 3.35 17.45
CA GLN A 253 -6.82 4.61 18.03
C GLN A 253 -6.07 4.40 19.37
N ASN A 254 -6.16 3.21 19.98
CA ASN A 254 -5.54 2.90 21.27
C ASN A 254 -4.31 1.96 21.20
N ASP A 255 -3.95 1.43 20.03
CA ASP A 255 -2.82 0.49 19.88
C ASP A 255 -2.08 0.75 18.56
N GLU A 256 -1.21 1.77 18.55
CA GLU A 256 -0.48 2.22 17.36
C GLU A 256 0.61 1.23 16.89
N ASP A 257 1.05 0.31 17.76
CA ASP A 257 2.30 -0.45 17.56
C ASP A 257 2.12 -1.92 17.16
N ASN A 258 1.01 -2.59 17.52
CA ASN A 258 0.90 -4.05 17.30
C ASN A 258 0.33 -4.47 15.94
N TRP A 259 -0.47 -3.63 15.27
CA TRP A 259 -1.14 -4.05 14.04
C TRP A 259 -0.25 -4.07 12.80
N PHE A 260 0.79 -3.22 12.75
CA PHE A 260 1.67 -3.11 11.57
C PHE A 260 2.35 -4.44 11.21
N GLN A 261 2.50 -5.36 12.17
CA GLN A 261 3.08 -6.68 11.97
C GLN A 261 2.03 -7.79 11.82
N ASP A 262 0.94 -7.76 12.58
CA ASP A 262 0.06 -8.93 12.71
C ASP A 262 -1.10 -8.98 11.73
N CYS A 263 -1.39 -7.90 11.02
CA CYS A 263 -2.35 -7.96 9.92
C CYS A 263 -1.75 -7.45 8.63
N ALA A 264 -1.18 -8.43 7.94
CA ALA A 264 -1.24 -8.63 6.52
C ALA A 264 -2.67 -8.53 5.94
N GLN A 265 -3.47 -7.52 6.33
CA GLN A 265 -4.60 -7.12 5.52
C GLN A 265 -4.06 -6.85 4.10
N ASP A 266 -4.51 -7.60 3.11
CA ASP A 266 -4.19 -7.42 1.71
C ASP A 266 -4.72 -6.03 1.39
N THR A 267 -3.79 -5.11 1.14
CA THR A 267 -4.13 -3.73 0.80
C THR A 267 -5.09 -3.69 -0.39
N ASN A 268 -5.16 -4.74 -1.23
CA ASN A 268 -6.20 -4.89 -2.25
C ASN A 268 -7.63 -4.96 -1.69
N THR A 269 -7.88 -5.70 -0.60
CA THR A 269 -9.20 -5.77 0.07
C THR A 269 -9.62 -4.38 0.54
N LEU A 270 -8.71 -3.67 1.23
CA LEU A 270 -8.98 -2.34 1.73
C LEU A 270 -9.23 -1.35 0.58
N MET A 271 -8.39 -1.37 -0.46
CA MET A 271 -8.57 -0.49 -1.63
C MET A 271 -9.89 -0.76 -2.34
N PHE A 272 -10.25 -2.03 -2.52
CA PHE A 272 -11.51 -2.42 -3.13
C PHE A 272 -12.70 -1.86 -2.35
N VAL A 273 -12.69 -1.99 -1.03
CA VAL A 273 -13.75 -1.49 -0.15
C VAL A 273 -13.85 0.03 -0.18
N ILE A 274 -12.72 0.75 -0.15
CA ILE A 274 -12.68 2.20 -0.31
C ILE A 274 -13.32 2.65 -1.63
N GLN A 275 -12.97 1.98 -2.74
CA GLN A 275 -13.56 2.26 -4.04
C GLN A 275 -15.06 2.01 -4.06
N GLN A 276 -15.53 0.94 -3.39
CA GLN A 276 -16.97 0.69 -3.28
C GLN A 276 -17.66 1.75 -2.42
N TYR A 277 -17.08 2.17 -1.30
CA TYR A 277 -17.67 3.24 -0.48
C TYR A 277 -17.82 4.55 -1.26
N SER A 278 -16.79 4.96 -2.00
CA SER A 278 -16.86 6.12 -2.89
C SER A 278 -17.99 5.97 -3.92
N SER A 279 -18.07 4.81 -4.58
CA SER A 279 -19.07 4.53 -5.63
C SER A 279 -20.51 4.51 -5.10
N TYR A 280 -20.71 4.13 -3.84
CA TYR A 280 -22.02 4.01 -3.19
C TYR A 280 -22.39 5.24 -2.34
N GLY A 281 -21.59 6.30 -2.33
CA GLY A 281 -21.93 7.55 -1.64
C GLY A 281 -21.67 7.57 -0.13
N PHE A 282 -20.86 6.65 0.40
CA PHE A 282 -20.48 6.59 1.82
C PHE A 282 -19.32 7.54 2.16
N GLN A 283 -19.47 8.82 1.82
CA GLN A 283 -18.33 9.75 1.75
C GLN A 283 -17.87 10.22 3.13
N GLU A 284 -18.81 10.42 4.06
CA GLU A 284 -18.51 10.75 5.45
C GLU A 284 -17.66 9.66 6.11
N PHE A 285 -18.04 8.40 5.90
CA PHE A 285 -17.28 7.27 6.44
C PHE A 285 -15.90 7.11 5.77
N LEU A 286 -15.81 7.42 4.48
CA LEU A 286 -14.52 7.46 3.79
C LEU A 286 -13.59 8.50 4.44
N VAL A 287 -14.10 9.68 4.79
CA VAL A 287 -13.32 10.70 5.52
C VAL A 287 -12.85 10.15 6.88
N ASP A 288 -13.74 9.54 7.67
CA ASP A 288 -13.39 8.95 8.97
C ASP A 288 -12.30 7.87 8.85
N MET A 289 -12.36 7.02 7.82
CA MET A 289 -11.32 6.02 7.55
C MET A 289 -10.00 6.68 7.15
N LEU A 290 -10.03 7.77 6.38
CA LEU A 290 -8.85 8.47 5.92
C LEU A 290 -8.16 9.27 7.05
N GLN A 291 -8.89 9.68 8.08
CA GLN A 291 -8.34 10.26 9.31
C GLN A 291 -7.55 9.24 10.15
N SER A 292 -7.77 7.92 9.95
CA SER A 292 -7.02 6.89 10.64
C SER A 292 -5.55 6.86 10.17
N GLY A 293 -4.65 7.39 11.01
CA GLY A 293 -3.22 7.47 10.70
C GLY A 293 -2.57 6.12 10.36
N SER A 294 -3.06 5.02 10.92
CA SER A 294 -2.59 3.65 10.64
C SER A 294 -3.05 3.14 9.26
N MET A 295 -4.31 3.37 8.89
CA MET A 295 -4.85 3.01 7.56
C MET A 295 -4.16 3.83 6.47
N LEU A 296 -4.01 5.14 6.72
CA LEU A 296 -3.31 6.05 5.85
C LEU A 296 -1.84 5.66 5.66
N ALA A 297 -1.14 5.33 6.76
CA ALA A 297 0.21 4.80 6.69
C ALA A 297 0.30 3.56 5.79
N LYS A 298 -0.66 2.63 5.90
CA LYS A 298 -0.66 1.41 5.10
C LYS A 298 -0.89 1.68 3.62
N MET A 299 -1.84 2.57 3.30
CA MET A 299 -2.16 2.93 1.92
C MET A 299 -1.05 3.73 1.24
N LEU A 300 -0.39 4.64 1.97
CA LEU A 300 0.73 5.43 1.47
C LEU A 300 2.03 4.64 1.30
N VAL A 301 2.24 3.57 2.08
CA VAL A 301 3.50 2.78 2.01
C VAL A 301 3.39 1.60 1.06
N THR A 302 2.21 1.02 0.89
CA THR A 302 2.04 -0.19 0.06
C THR A 302 1.96 0.15 -1.42
N TRP A 303 3.04 -0.07 -2.17
CA TRP A 303 2.96 -0.04 -3.64
C TRP A 303 2.19 -1.26 -4.16
N PRO A 304 1.32 -1.13 -5.17
CA PRO A 304 0.95 0.07 -5.97
C PRO A 304 -0.28 0.83 -5.45
N CYS A 305 -0.74 0.55 -4.23
CA CYS A 305 -2.02 1.02 -3.70
C CYS A 305 -2.08 2.54 -3.51
N GLN A 306 -0.95 3.24 -3.49
CA GLN A 306 -0.93 4.68 -3.30
C GLN A 306 -1.68 5.45 -4.39
N ASP A 307 -1.58 5.06 -5.66
CA ASP A 307 -2.21 5.81 -6.76
C ASP A 307 -3.74 5.71 -6.67
N ASN A 308 -4.23 4.50 -6.39
CA ASN A 308 -5.65 4.27 -6.15
C ASN A 308 -6.12 5.01 -4.89
N PHE A 309 -5.25 5.13 -3.88
CA PHE A 309 -5.51 5.93 -2.70
C PHE A 309 -5.56 7.43 -3.02
N MET A 310 -4.64 7.95 -3.86
CA MET A 310 -4.66 9.35 -4.29
C MET A 310 -5.94 9.67 -5.04
N GLN A 311 -6.42 8.77 -5.90
CA GLN A 311 -7.72 8.92 -6.55
C GLN A 311 -8.89 8.90 -5.56
N ALA A 312 -8.87 7.97 -4.58
CA ALA A 312 -9.93 7.94 -3.56
C ALA A 312 -9.91 9.20 -2.66
N LEU A 313 -8.71 9.72 -2.37
CA LEU A 313 -8.53 10.96 -1.64
C LEU A 313 -9.10 12.13 -2.46
N GLU A 314 -8.76 12.21 -3.76
CA GLU A 314 -9.33 13.15 -4.74
C GLU A 314 -10.86 13.18 -4.73
N ASP A 315 -11.48 12.00 -4.81
CA ASP A 315 -12.94 11.85 -4.86
C ASP A 315 -13.61 12.31 -3.54
N SER A 316 -12.87 12.32 -2.44
CA SER A 316 -13.38 12.66 -1.11
C SER A 316 -13.06 14.09 -0.66
N TRP A 317 -12.20 14.85 -1.37
CA TRP A 317 -11.66 16.14 -0.92
C TRP A 317 -12.69 17.19 -0.50
N ALA A 318 -13.84 17.24 -1.17
CA ALA A 318 -14.91 18.19 -0.85
C ALA A 318 -15.49 17.99 0.56
N TYR A 319 -15.20 16.85 1.19
CA TYR A 319 -15.72 16.45 2.50
C TYR A 319 -14.66 16.53 3.62
N HIS A 320 -13.41 16.89 3.31
CA HIS A 320 -12.35 17.06 4.31
C HIS A 320 -12.22 18.53 4.73
N ASP A 321 -12.04 18.77 6.03
CA ASP A 321 -11.56 20.03 6.57
C ASP A 321 -10.03 19.99 6.78
N TYR A 322 -9.42 21.13 7.16
CA TYR A 322 -7.97 21.23 7.35
C TYR A 322 -7.42 20.26 8.41
N ILE A 323 -8.23 19.90 9.41
CA ILE A 323 -7.83 18.97 10.48
C ILE A 323 -7.51 17.59 9.91
N ASP A 324 -8.25 17.18 8.88
CA ASP A 324 -8.18 15.82 8.31
C ASP A 324 -6.88 15.60 7.51
N TYR A 325 -6.31 16.68 7.00
CA TYR A 325 -5.09 16.63 6.20
C TYR A 325 -3.80 16.60 7.04
N GLY A 326 -3.86 16.95 8.34
CA GLY A 326 -2.68 16.96 9.23
C GLY A 326 -1.99 15.59 9.32
N PRO A 327 -2.72 14.51 9.68
CA PRO A 327 -2.16 13.15 9.71
C PRO A 327 -1.61 12.69 8.36
N ILE A 328 -2.25 13.07 7.25
CA ILE A 328 -1.82 12.76 5.88
C ILE A 328 -0.44 13.37 5.61
N MET A 329 -0.33 14.66 5.92
CA MET A 329 0.87 15.45 5.72
C MET A 329 2.02 14.91 6.57
N GLU A 330 1.79 14.67 7.87
CA GLU A 330 2.80 14.15 8.77
C GLU A 330 3.37 12.82 8.25
N LYS A 331 2.49 11.92 7.77
CA LYS A 331 2.94 10.63 7.25
C LYS A 331 3.74 10.77 5.96
N LEU A 332 3.30 11.58 5.00
CA LEU A 332 4.06 11.84 3.78
C LEU A 332 5.45 12.38 4.10
N LEU A 333 5.57 13.32 5.03
CA LEU A 333 6.85 13.90 5.44
C LEU A 333 7.77 12.89 6.13
N ASN A 334 7.21 11.99 6.95
CA ASN A 334 7.95 10.88 7.53
C ASN A 334 8.49 9.92 6.47
N LEU A 335 7.67 9.61 5.45
CA LEU A 335 8.07 8.76 4.33
C LEU A 335 9.09 9.44 3.43
N MET A 336 8.99 10.75 3.21
CA MET A 336 10.01 11.50 2.49
C MET A 336 11.37 11.37 3.16
N ARG A 337 11.43 11.42 4.49
CA ARG A 337 12.68 11.28 5.25
C ARG A 337 13.27 9.88 5.09
N THR A 338 12.45 8.84 5.17
CA THR A 338 12.93 7.46 5.03
C THR A 338 13.29 7.13 3.58
N GLU A 339 12.44 7.47 2.60
CA GLU A 339 12.69 7.23 1.17
C GLU A 339 13.87 8.05 0.63
N LYS A 340 14.13 9.26 1.14
CA LYS A 340 15.29 10.09 0.75
C LYS A 340 16.63 9.43 1.09
N ALA A 341 16.66 8.53 2.07
CA ALA A 341 17.84 7.71 2.33
C ALA A 341 18.13 6.70 1.19
N TYR A 342 17.13 6.40 0.35
CA TYR A 342 17.22 5.41 -0.73
C TYR A 342 17.23 6.02 -2.13
N ILE A 343 16.43 7.07 -2.36
CA ILE A 343 16.23 7.73 -3.66
C ILE A 343 16.38 9.23 -3.40
N GLY A 344 17.57 9.77 -3.62
CA GLY A 344 17.87 11.17 -3.30
C GLY A 344 16.85 12.12 -3.94
N ASN A 345 16.30 13.08 -3.17
CA ASN A 345 15.35 14.16 -3.52
C ASN A 345 14.15 13.87 -4.45
N ASP A 346 14.04 12.72 -5.11
CA ASP A 346 12.96 12.35 -6.03
C ASP A 346 12.14 11.19 -5.44
N SER A 347 11.86 11.27 -4.14
CA SER A 347 11.04 10.28 -3.45
C SER A 347 9.58 10.39 -3.87
N ARG A 348 8.87 9.27 -3.88
CA ARG A 348 7.46 9.23 -4.29
C ARG A 348 6.57 9.94 -3.29
N ALA A 349 6.87 9.82 -2.00
CA ALA A 349 6.16 10.59 -0.97
C ALA A 349 6.28 12.10 -1.19
N ARG A 350 7.43 12.56 -1.72
CA ARG A 350 7.61 13.96 -2.12
C ARG A 350 6.75 14.32 -3.32
N LYS A 351 6.67 13.46 -4.35
CA LYS A 351 5.79 13.68 -5.52
C LYS A 351 4.33 13.82 -5.07
N MET A 352 3.84 12.89 -4.25
CA MET A 352 2.48 12.96 -3.69
C MET A 352 2.25 14.23 -2.88
N PHE A 353 3.21 14.62 -2.04
CA PHE A 353 3.13 15.86 -1.30
C PHE A 353 3.04 17.07 -2.24
N CYS A 354 3.92 17.16 -3.25
CA CYS A 354 3.92 18.25 -4.22
C CYS A 354 2.62 18.28 -5.02
N ASP A 355 2.13 17.13 -5.50
CA ASP A 355 0.88 17.03 -6.25
C ASP A 355 -0.30 17.53 -5.42
N LEU A 356 -0.37 17.18 -4.12
CA LEU A 356 -1.38 17.70 -3.20
C LEU A 356 -1.22 19.21 -2.95
N TRP A 357 0.03 19.66 -2.82
CA TRP A 357 0.35 21.07 -2.58
C TRP A 357 -0.03 21.97 -3.77
N ASP A 358 0.23 21.50 -4.99
CA ASP A 358 0.03 22.23 -6.24
C ASP A 358 -1.44 22.25 -6.67
N LYS A 359 -2.25 21.28 -6.24
CA LYS A 359 -3.70 21.24 -6.51
C LYS A 359 -4.53 22.26 -5.71
N GLU A 360 -3.89 23.11 -4.91
CA GLU A 360 -4.51 24.20 -4.18
C GLU A 360 -5.65 23.81 -3.22
N ILE A 361 -5.59 22.59 -2.66
CA ILE A 361 -6.62 22.11 -1.74
C ILE A 361 -6.55 22.95 -0.46
N SER A 362 -7.59 23.76 -0.23
CA SER A 362 -7.60 24.77 0.85
C SER A 362 -7.43 24.17 2.24
N GLY A 363 -7.94 22.95 2.47
CA GLY A 363 -7.76 22.21 3.72
C GLY A 363 -6.32 21.73 3.90
N PHE A 364 -5.71 21.14 2.86
CA PHE A 364 -4.34 20.60 2.93
C PHE A 364 -3.31 21.67 3.27
N ARG A 365 -3.41 22.87 2.66
CA ARG A 365 -2.49 23.98 2.95
C ARG A 365 -2.64 24.52 4.37
N LYS A 366 -3.88 24.66 4.86
CA LYS A 366 -4.16 25.09 6.24
C LYS A 366 -3.69 24.09 7.29
N ALA A 367 -3.56 22.81 6.92
CA ALA A 367 -3.01 21.77 7.78
C ALA A 367 -1.49 21.87 7.98
N MET A 368 -0.80 22.69 7.17
CA MET A 368 0.64 22.93 7.31
C MET A 368 0.93 23.68 8.61
N ASP A 369 1.34 22.95 9.63
CA ASP A 369 1.76 23.50 10.90
C ASP A 369 3.29 23.60 11.02
N LEU A 370 3.74 24.12 12.17
CA LEU A 370 5.17 24.28 12.46
C LEU A 370 5.92 22.94 12.54
N ASN A 371 5.28 21.88 13.00
CA ASN A 371 5.88 20.55 13.10
C ASN A 371 6.14 19.98 11.69
N CYS A 372 5.15 20.07 10.80
CA CYS A 372 5.29 19.69 9.39
C CYS A 372 6.41 20.48 8.71
N PHE A 373 6.43 21.81 8.88
CA PHE A 373 7.48 22.65 8.30
C PHE A 373 8.89 22.28 8.80
N SER A 374 9.04 22.03 10.11
CA SER A 374 10.32 21.63 10.71
C SER A 374 10.87 20.33 10.09
N ARG A 375 9.99 19.38 9.74
CA ARG A 375 10.37 18.11 9.11
C ARG A 375 10.85 18.30 7.68
N ILE A 376 10.18 19.16 6.90
CA ILE A 376 10.62 19.53 5.55
C ILE A 376 12.00 20.19 5.61
N TRP A 377 12.21 21.05 6.60
CA TRP A 377 13.49 21.71 6.80
C TRP A 377 14.61 20.71 7.12
N ILE A 378 14.38 19.76 8.04
CA ILE A 378 15.34 18.69 8.35
C ILE A 378 15.71 17.91 7.10
N ASN A 379 14.74 17.71 6.20
CA ASN A 379 14.98 17.07 4.92
C ASN A 379 15.79 17.94 3.95
N ARG A 380 16.07 19.22 4.19
CA ARG A 380 16.88 20.10 3.32
C ARG A 380 16.42 20.15 1.87
N ASP A 381 15.11 20.12 1.64
CA ASP A 381 14.53 20.17 0.29
C ASP A 381 14.28 21.62 -0.13
N MET A 382 15.31 22.24 -0.70
CA MET A 382 15.28 23.67 -1.06
C MET A 382 14.13 24.02 -2.01
N ALA A 383 13.90 23.18 -3.01
CA ALA A 383 12.86 23.41 -4.00
C ALA A 383 11.46 23.36 -3.36
N LEU A 384 11.23 22.40 -2.46
CA LEU A 384 9.95 22.29 -1.76
C LEU A 384 9.74 23.45 -0.78
N LEU A 385 10.76 23.79 0.02
CA LEU A 385 10.69 24.92 0.94
C LEU A 385 10.39 26.23 0.21
N LYS A 386 11.02 26.45 -0.95
CA LYS A 386 10.74 27.61 -1.81
C LYS A 386 9.30 27.61 -2.32
N SER A 387 8.80 26.47 -2.82
CA SER A 387 7.41 26.33 -3.27
C SER A 387 6.40 26.69 -2.18
N ILE A 388 6.66 26.25 -0.94
CA ILE A 388 5.79 26.53 0.21
C ILE A 388 5.78 28.02 0.58
N VAL A 389 6.96 28.65 0.60
CA VAL A 389 7.12 30.04 1.08
C VAL A 389 6.70 31.09 0.04
N VAL A 390 6.84 30.79 -1.26
CA VAL A 390 6.52 31.74 -2.34
C VAL A 390 5.01 31.78 -2.65
N HIS A 391 4.23 30.82 -2.18
CA HIS A 391 2.81 30.73 -2.50
C HIS A 391 1.99 31.91 -1.92
N GLN A 392 1.20 32.61 -2.76
CA GLN A 392 0.54 33.89 -2.41
C GLN A 392 -0.50 33.80 -1.29
N THR A 393 -1.12 32.64 -1.07
CA THR A 393 -2.15 32.42 -0.06
C THR A 393 -1.62 32.35 1.37
N THR A 394 -0.31 32.20 1.56
CA THR A 394 0.29 32.04 2.88
C THR A 394 0.81 33.36 3.47
N TRP A 395 0.67 34.56 2.88
CA TRP A 395 1.39 35.77 3.36
C TRP A 395 1.39 36.03 4.90
N ARG A 396 0.26 35.84 5.61
CA ARG A 396 0.22 35.93 7.10
C ARG A 396 0.90 34.74 7.79
N GLU A 397 0.78 33.56 7.21
CA GLU A 397 1.46 32.34 7.64
C GLU A 397 2.95 32.36 7.27
N ARG A 398 3.33 33.10 6.21
CA ARG A 398 4.68 33.33 5.72
C ARG A 398 5.44 34.06 6.80
N GLU A 399 4.94 35.20 7.28
CA GLU A 399 5.58 35.90 8.41
C GLU A 399 5.73 35.01 9.65
N THR A 400 4.73 34.19 9.97
CA THR A 400 4.78 33.22 11.08
C THR A 400 5.86 32.14 10.86
N LEU A 401 5.94 31.58 9.66
CA LEU A 401 6.93 30.58 9.24
C LEU A 401 8.34 31.17 9.22
N LEU A 402 8.51 32.38 8.68
CA LEU A 402 9.79 33.08 8.66
C LEU A 402 10.25 33.41 10.08
N ASN A 403 9.34 33.87 10.96
CA ASN A 403 9.64 34.07 12.38
C ASN A 403 10.03 32.76 13.10
N TYR A 404 9.41 31.64 12.72
CA TYR A 404 9.78 30.31 13.23
C TYR A 404 11.19 29.90 12.79
N ILE A 405 11.54 30.08 11.51
CA ILE A 405 12.89 29.84 11.00
C ILE A 405 13.89 30.64 11.85
N ILE A 406 13.65 31.92 12.09
CA ILE A 406 14.56 32.77 12.89
C ILE A 406 14.63 32.28 14.36
N ASN A 407 13.51 31.89 14.96
CA ASN A 407 13.46 31.33 16.33
C ASN A 407 14.20 29.99 16.44
N PHE A 408 13.98 29.07 15.50
CA PHE A 408 14.59 27.74 15.48
C PHE A 408 16.09 27.79 15.16
N TYR A 409 16.52 28.78 14.38
CA TYR A 409 17.94 29.06 14.12
C TYR A 409 18.54 30.07 15.08
N SER A 410 17.83 30.35 16.17
CA SER A 410 18.39 30.97 17.35
C SER A 410 19.19 29.99 18.24
N PHE A 411 19.39 28.73 17.83
CA PHE A 411 20.13 27.74 18.61
C PHE A 411 21.58 27.52 18.11
N PRO A 412 22.53 27.13 18.98
CA PRO A 412 23.96 27.01 18.64
C PRO A 412 24.31 25.95 17.57
N ASN A 413 23.45 24.96 17.34
CA ASN A 413 23.68 23.84 16.41
C ASN A 413 23.03 24.03 15.04
N CYS A 414 22.78 25.28 14.64
CA CYS A 414 22.19 25.65 13.36
C CYS A 414 23.14 25.36 12.18
N ASP A 415 22.62 24.74 11.11
CA ASP A 415 23.32 24.71 9.82
C ASP A 415 23.16 26.07 9.11
N TRP A 416 24.02 27.00 9.50
CA TRP A 416 24.06 28.37 8.95
C TRP A 416 24.28 28.40 7.43
N ARG A 417 24.96 27.40 6.88
CA ARG A 417 25.22 27.31 5.43
C ARG A 417 23.92 27.04 4.67
N PHE A 418 23.13 26.08 5.12
CA PHE A 418 21.84 25.78 4.51
C PHE A 418 20.83 26.93 4.67
N LEU A 419 20.81 27.59 5.84
CA LEU A 419 19.96 28.76 6.07
C LEU A 419 20.32 29.93 5.13
N LYS A 420 21.62 30.21 4.95
CA LYS A 420 22.10 31.25 4.02
C LYS A 420 21.74 30.93 2.57
N GLU A 421 21.89 29.67 2.16
CA GLU A 421 21.46 29.19 0.85
C GLU A 421 19.95 29.38 0.66
N PHE A 422 19.15 28.98 1.66
CA PHE A 422 17.70 29.13 1.65
C PHE A 422 17.29 30.59 1.50
N ILE A 423 17.80 31.48 2.35
CA ILE A 423 17.49 32.91 2.30
C ILE A 423 17.82 33.45 0.91
N ASN A 424 19.00 33.16 0.36
CA ASN A 424 19.37 33.63 -0.98
C ASN A 424 18.41 33.13 -2.08
N GLU A 425 17.91 31.90 -1.99
CA GLU A 425 16.98 31.33 -2.96
C GLU A 425 15.55 31.86 -2.88
N ILE A 426 15.05 32.17 -1.68
CA ILE A 426 13.72 32.79 -1.50
C ILE A 426 13.73 34.32 -1.69
N SER A 427 14.91 34.94 -1.69
CA SER A 427 15.12 36.39 -1.73
C SER A 427 15.11 37.01 -3.13
N SER A 428 14.41 36.40 -4.11
CA SER A 428 14.17 37.09 -5.38
C SER A 428 13.28 38.34 -5.24
N GLU A 429 12.60 38.49 -4.09
CA GLU A 429 11.86 39.68 -3.66
C GLU A 429 12.72 40.47 -2.67
N VAL A 430 13.13 41.70 -3.03
CA VAL A 430 14.03 42.57 -2.24
C VAL A 430 13.55 42.74 -0.79
N ASP A 431 12.24 42.80 -0.59
CA ASP A 431 11.61 43.08 0.71
C ASP A 431 11.79 41.94 1.74
N VAL A 432 11.88 40.69 1.28
CA VAL A 432 12.00 39.51 2.16
C VAL A 432 13.42 39.38 2.70
N LYS A 433 14.40 39.70 1.85
CA LYS A 433 15.81 39.72 2.24
C LYS A 433 16.09 40.77 3.31
N GLU A 434 15.53 41.96 3.12
CA GLU A 434 15.71 43.09 4.03
C GLU A 434 14.99 42.86 5.36
N TRP A 435 13.82 42.21 5.33
CA TRP A 435 13.11 41.76 6.54
C TRP A 435 13.95 40.76 7.35
N PHE A 436 14.53 39.72 6.72
CA PHE A 436 15.39 38.76 7.41
C PHE A 436 16.61 39.43 8.05
N LYS A 437 17.29 40.31 7.32
CA LYS A 437 18.43 41.06 7.85
C LYS A 437 18.05 41.88 9.08
N THR A 438 16.91 42.56 9.03
CA THR A 438 16.40 43.39 10.12
C THR A 438 16.10 42.54 11.36
N GLU A 439 15.42 41.40 11.20
CA GLU A 439 15.11 40.51 12.32
C GLU A 439 16.35 39.83 12.94
N PHE A 440 17.32 39.38 12.13
CA PHE A 440 18.57 38.83 12.63
C PHE A 440 19.41 39.87 13.38
N ALA A 441 19.48 41.09 12.86
CA ALA A 441 20.16 42.21 13.53
C ALA A 441 19.50 42.57 14.88
N THR A 442 18.16 42.61 14.91
CA THR A 442 17.37 42.93 16.12
C THR A 442 17.57 41.90 17.23
N ARG A 443 17.88 40.64 16.86
CA ARG A 443 18.13 39.53 17.79
C ARG A 443 19.60 39.36 18.17
N GLY A 444 20.46 40.32 17.83
CA GLY A 444 21.86 40.34 18.23
C GLY A 444 22.73 39.30 17.53
N ARG A 445 22.33 38.82 16.34
CA ARG A 445 23.12 37.90 15.53
C ARG A 445 23.77 38.67 14.39
N LEU A 446 25.09 38.64 14.37
CA LEU A 446 25.91 39.38 13.40
C LEU A 446 25.48 39.03 11.96
N THR A 447 25.11 40.08 11.24
CA THR A 447 24.61 40.13 9.87
C THR A 447 25.70 40.04 8.81
N GLU A 448 26.98 39.92 9.20
CA GLU A 448 28.11 40.01 8.25
C GLU A 448 28.14 38.88 7.21
N ASP A 449 27.32 37.85 7.39
CA ASP A 449 27.22 36.68 6.51
C ASP A 449 25.84 36.44 5.84
N LEU A 450 24.85 37.34 5.95
CA LEU A 450 23.53 37.23 5.27
C LEU A 450 23.28 38.41 4.32
#